data_AF-A0A0S9QPN5-F1
#
_entry.id   AF-A0A0S9QPN5-F1
#
_cell.length_a   1.000
_cell.length_b   1.000
_cell.length_c   1.000
_cell.angle_alpha   90.00
_cell.angle_beta   90.00
_cell.angle_gamma   90.00
#
_symmetry.space_group_name_H-M   'P 1'
#
loop_
_entity.id
_entity.type
_entity.pdbx_description
1 polymer ?
#
loop_
_entity_poly.entity_id
_entity_poly.type
_entity_poly.pdbx_seq_one_letter_code
_entity_poly.pdbx_strand_id
1 'polypeptide(L)'
;MPSRTTATTRRRSARRSPPARRRRPQRHARRRGRRTGVALAIAVPVILFAAVLVGAAFLAGSFRMSWADEIALAPDDRAPAPPPIIEPAVAGYRFEQLTNACTILAAGRDLGFDARDQTIAVMTAMGESSLRNIDYGDWETSGVTNPDGSRTTSIGLFQQQDSWGTREARLDPYTAATVFYRAMAERVPDRAAVEPTLVAHRTQINSDPNHYARYWDRAVRVVAAVTGYPLEGDRIDGIPHCPGA
;
A
#
# COMPACT_ATOMS: atom_id res chain seq x y z
N MET A 1 -39.26 44.16 -42.03
CA MET A 1 -40.19 45.29 -41.83
C MET A 1 -41.51 44.73 -41.30
N PRO A 2 -42.23 45.38 -40.37
CA PRO A 2 -41.73 46.27 -39.31
C PRO A 2 -42.45 46.09 -37.93
N SER A 3 -41.99 46.81 -36.88
CA SER A 3 -42.76 47.24 -35.67
C SER A 3 -43.21 46.20 -34.63
N ARG A 4 -43.44 46.49 -33.33
CA ARG A 4 -43.13 47.61 -32.38
C ARG A 4 -43.21 47.02 -30.94
N THR A 5 -42.35 47.29 -29.96
CA THR A 5 -42.17 48.51 -29.11
C THR A 5 -43.43 48.83 -28.27
N THR A 6 -43.46 48.85 -26.93
CA THR A 6 -42.69 49.63 -25.90
C THR A 6 -42.42 48.81 -24.60
N ALA A 7 -41.52 49.08 -23.63
CA ALA A 7 -40.56 50.14 -23.24
C ALA A 7 -40.88 50.93 -21.94
N THR A 8 -40.06 50.76 -20.86
CA THR A 8 -39.80 51.77 -19.79
C THR A 8 -38.77 51.29 -18.72
N THR A 9 -38.13 52.08 -17.82
CA THR A 9 -37.37 53.38 -17.94
C THR A 9 -36.48 53.66 -16.68
N ARG A 10 -35.15 53.43 -16.76
CA ARG A 10 -34.05 54.15 -15.99
C ARG A 10 -33.99 54.02 -14.44
N ARG A 11 -32.97 54.49 -13.65
CA ARG A 11 -31.72 55.34 -13.69
C ARG A 11 -30.88 54.97 -12.39
N ARG A 12 -29.59 55.28 -12.09
CA ARG A 12 -28.32 55.75 -12.74
C ARG A 12 -27.11 55.58 -11.77
N SER A 13 -25.86 55.67 -12.28
CA SER A 13 -24.59 56.24 -11.70
C SER A 13 -24.40 56.35 -10.17
N ALA A 14 -23.36 55.84 -9.47
CA ALA A 14 -21.90 55.66 -9.70
C ALA A 14 -20.98 56.91 -9.53
N ARG A 15 -19.89 56.81 -8.74
CA ARG A 15 -18.61 57.58 -8.83
C ARG A 15 -17.47 57.04 -7.92
N ARG A 16 -16.25 57.61 -8.02
CA ARG A 16 -14.94 57.14 -7.46
C ARG A 16 -14.28 58.12 -6.44
N SER A 17 -13.20 57.64 -5.80
CA SER A 17 -12.39 58.15 -4.66
C SER A 17 -11.60 59.48 -4.80
N PRO A 18 -11.13 60.06 -3.67
CA PRO A 18 -9.95 60.95 -3.58
C PRO A 18 -8.91 60.59 -2.45
N PRO A 19 -7.73 61.26 -2.32
CA PRO A 19 -6.62 60.81 -1.44
C PRO A 19 -5.91 61.85 -0.49
N ALA A 20 -5.06 61.32 0.43
CA ALA A 20 -3.74 61.83 0.92
C ALA A 20 -3.52 62.85 2.10
N ARG A 21 -2.63 62.41 3.04
CA ARG A 21 -1.50 63.11 3.76
C ARG A 21 -1.64 64.09 4.98
N ARG A 22 -0.97 63.66 6.09
CA ARG A 22 0.02 64.37 7.00
C ARG A 22 -0.39 65.48 8.01
N ARG A 23 -0.16 65.21 9.32
CA ARG A 23 0.75 65.86 10.35
C ARG A 23 0.49 65.16 11.72
N ARG A 24 1.42 64.74 12.62
CA ARG A 24 2.62 65.28 13.35
C ARG A 24 2.28 66.16 14.60
N PRO A 25 3.08 66.16 15.70
CA PRO A 25 3.27 65.09 16.72
C PRO A 25 3.34 65.64 18.20
N GLN A 26 4.01 64.92 19.14
CA GLN A 26 4.48 65.33 20.51
C GLN A 26 3.47 65.17 21.69
N ARG A 27 3.86 65.08 23.00
CA ARG A 27 5.06 64.61 23.75
C ARG A 27 4.70 64.52 25.26
N HIS A 28 5.48 63.74 26.05
CA HIS A 28 5.67 63.88 27.53
C HIS A 28 4.43 63.67 28.45
N ALA A 29 4.54 63.53 29.78
CA ALA A 29 5.53 62.80 30.61
C ALA A 29 5.01 62.58 32.07
N ARG A 30 5.53 61.53 32.73
CA ARG A 30 5.80 61.38 34.18
C ARG A 30 4.75 61.81 35.26
N ARG A 31 4.27 60.77 35.96
CA ARG A 31 4.36 60.53 37.44
C ARG A 31 3.49 61.31 38.47
N ARG A 32 2.76 60.46 39.24
CA ARG A 32 2.64 60.39 40.72
C ARG A 32 1.74 61.38 41.49
N GLY A 33 0.87 60.78 42.32
CA GLY A 33 0.07 61.43 43.37
C GLY A 33 -0.84 60.44 44.11
N ARG A 34 -0.39 59.21 44.42
CA ARG A 34 0.05 58.83 45.77
C ARG A 34 -1.01 59.10 46.87
N ARG A 35 -1.91 58.13 47.09
CA ARG A 35 -2.62 57.93 48.37
C ARG A 35 -2.53 56.45 48.78
N THR A 36 -2.22 56.21 50.05
CA THR A 36 -2.01 54.91 50.70
C THR A 36 -3.26 54.52 51.51
N GLY A 37 -3.50 53.24 51.79
CA GLY A 37 -4.41 52.89 52.90
C GLY A 37 -5.21 51.58 52.91
N VAL A 38 -5.09 50.65 51.95
CA VAL A 38 -5.95 49.43 51.94
C VAL A 38 -5.17 48.10 51.91
N ALA A 39 -3.91 48.08 51.45
CA ALA A 39 -3.21 46.84 51.09
C ALA A 39 -2.90 45.86 52.25
N LEU A 40 -2.91 46.30 53.52
CA LEU A 40 -2.38 45.49 54.64
C LEU A 40 -3.33 44.37 55.09
N ALA A 41 -4.63 44.45 54.81
CA ALA A 41 -5.62 43.44 55.22
C ALA A 41 -5.65 42.20 54.31
N ILE A 42 -5.07 42.28 53.10
CA ILE A 42 -5.09 41.19 52.10
C ILE A 42 -3.74 40.45 52.03
N ALA A 43 -2.64 41.11 52.39
CA ALA A 43 -1.29 40.56 52.24
C ALA A 43 -1.06 39.26 53.04
N VAL A 44 -1.52 39.20 54.30
CA VAL A 44 -1.27 38.06 55.20
C VAL A 44 -1.85 36.73 54.67
N PRO A 45 -3.14 36.60 54.34
CA PRO A 45 -3.68 35.35 53.79
C PRO A 45 -3.09 34.99 52.42
N VAL A 46 -2.75 35.96 51.58
CA VAL A 46 -2.13 35.70 50.26
C VAL A 46 -0.70 35.15 50.42
N ILE A 47 0.09 35.67 51.37
CA ILE A 47 1.45 35.17 51.65
C ILE A 47 1.39 33.74 52.22
N LEU A 48 0.45 33.45 53.12
CA LEU A 48 0.25 32.09 53.65
C LEU A 48 -0.19 31.11 52.56
N PHE A 49 -1.12 31.51 51.69
CA PHE A 49 -1.57 30.68 50.56
C PHE A 49 -0.43 30.42 49.55
N ALA A 50 0.37 31.43 49.24
CA ALA A 50 1.56 31.28 48.40
C ALA A 50 2.62 30.35 49.03
N ALA A 51 2.85 30.43 50.35
CA ALA A 51 3.76 29.54 51.06
C ALA A 51 3.29 28.07 51.02
N VAL A 52 1.99 27.82 51.16
CA VAL A 52 1.40 26.47 51.01
C VAL A 52 1.57 25.94 49.58
N LEU A 53 1.34 26.76 48.55
CA LEU A 53 1.53 26.36 47.15
C LEU A 53 2.99 26.07 46.81
N VAL A 54 3.94 26.88 47.30
CA VAL A 54 5.38 26.63 47.10
C VAL A 54 5.84 25.39 47.88
N GLY A 55 5.33 25.17 49.10
CA GLY A 55 5.60 23.97 49.88
C GLY A 55 5.07 22.69 49.21
N ALA A 56 3.85 22.73 48.68
CA ALA A 56 3.26 21.63 47.91
C ALA A 56 4.04 21.33 46.61
N ALA A 57 4.49 22.38 45.90
CA ALA A 57 5.34 22.22 44.72
C ALA A 57 6.72 21.62 45.06
N PHE A 58 7.32 21.99 46.20
CA PHE A 58 8.55 21.38 46.68
C PHE A 58 8.37 19.91 47.06
N LEU A 59 7.27 19.58 47.76
CA LEU A 59 6.96 18.21 48.18
C LEU A 59 6.66 17.30 46.97
N ALA A 60 5.92 17.79 45.98
CA ALA A 60 5.70 17.09 44.71
C ALA A 60 6.97 17.00 43.84
N GLY A 61 7.92 17.92 44.03
CA GLY A 61 9.24 17.88 43.39
C GLY A 61 10.15 16.80 43.98
N SER A 62 10.19 16.67 45.31
CA SER A 62 11.01 15.66 46.00
C SER A 62 10.40 14.26 46.00
N PHE A 63 9.09 14.11 45.81
CA PHE A 63 8.43 12.79 45.69
C PHE A 63 8.47 12.18 44.28
N ARG A 64 9.40 12.61 43.41
CA ARG A 64 9.75 11.87 42.19
C ARG A 64 10.64 10.66 42.51
N MET A 65 10.10 9.71 43.28
CA MET A 65 10.72 8.39 43.44
C MET A 65 10.73 7.65 42.10
N SER A 66 11.82 6.94 41.81
CA SER A 66 11.95 6.10 40.62
C SER A 66 10.95 4.96 40.68
N TRP A 67 10.01 4.96 39.73
CA TRP A 67 9.25 3.78 39.33
C TRP A 67 9.73 3.29 37.95
N ALA A 68 11.02 3.51 37.65
CA ALA A 68 11.66 3.19 36.37
C ALA A 68 12.64 2.00 36.47
N ASP A 69 12.73 1.35 37.63
CA ASP A 69 13.49 0.11 37.84
C ASP A 69 12.65 -1.15 37.51
N GLU A 70 11.73 -1.04 36.55
CA GLU A 70 11.02 -2.18 35.95
C GLU A 70 11.93 -2.84 34.90
N ILE A 71 12.86 -3.69 35.38
CA ILE A 71 13.72 -4.63 34.62
C ILE A 71 14.06 -4.13 33.20
N ALA A 72 14.65 -2.94 33.12
CA ALA A 72 15.25 -2.44 31.90
C ALA A 72 16.52 -3.25 31.61
N LEU A 73 16.36 -4.43 30.98
CA LEU A 73 17.44 -5.07 30.24
C LEU A 73 17.76 -4.17 29.05
N ALA A 74 18.55 -3.12 29.31
CA ALA A 74 19.06 -2.24 28.29
C ALA A 74 19.72 -3.10 27.20
N PRO A 75 19.44 -2.86 25.91
CA PRO A 75 20.20 -3.47 24.84
C PRO A 75 21.68 -3.20 25.11
N ASP A 76 22.50 -4.25 25.19
CA ASP A 76 23.93 -4.05 25.16
C ASP A 76 24.27 -3.59 23.75
N ASP A 77 24.54 -2.29 23.56
CA ASP A 77 24.94 -1.71 22.28
C ASP A 77 26.27 -2.30 21.74
N ARG A 78 26.90 -3.21 22.49
CA ARG A 78 28.08 -4.00 22.11
C ARG A 78 27.73 -5.44 21.70
N ALA A 79 26.52 -5.91 21.98
CA ALA A 79 26.06 -7.19 21.46
C ALA A 79 25.99 -7.12 19.93
N PRO A 80 26.56 -8.09 19.20
CA PRO A 80 26.39 -8.12 17.76
C PRO A 80 24.91 -8.25 17.45
N ALA A 81 24.40 -7.38 16.56
CA ALA A 81 23.01 -7.45 16.12
C ALA A 81 22.68 -8.88 15.65
N PRO A 82 21.51 -9.43 16.00
CA PRO A 82 21.14 -10.77 15.59
C PRO A 82 21.24 -10.89 14.06
N PRO A 83 21.79 -12.00 13.53
CA PRO A 83 21.97 -12.14 12.09
C PRO A 83 20.61 -11.97 11.39
N PRO A 84 20.56 -11.25 10.26
CA PRO A 84 19.29 -10.97 9.59
C PRO A 84 18.61 -12.30 9.21
N ILE A 85 17.33 -12.43 9.53
CA ILE A 85 16.53 -13.58 9.15
C ILE A 85 16.40 -13.57 7.62
N ILE A 86 17.24 -14.38 6.96
CA ILE A 86 17.17 -14.58 5.52
C ILE A 86 16.03 -15.57 5.25
N GLU A 87 14.82 -15.04 5.27
CA GLU A 87 13.58 -15.73 4.90
C GLU A 87 13.79 -16.62 3.65
N PRO A 88 13.43 -17.91 3.71
CA PRO A 88 13.62 -18.85 2.60
C PRO A 88 13.04 -18.33 1.29
N ALA A 89 13.82 -18.48 0.21
CA ALA A 89 13.45 -17.98 -1.10
C ALA A 89 14.12 -18.77 -2.23
N VAL A 90 13.38 -19.01 -3.30
CA VAL A 90 13.85 -19.65 -4.54
C VAL A 90 13.60 -18.70 -5.71
N ALA A 91 14.60 -18.47 -6.55
CA ALA A 91 14.54 -17.55 -7.70
C ALA A 91 14.04 -16.11 -7.39
N GLY A 92 14.12 -15.69 -6.12
CA GLY A 92 13.62 -14.40 -5.61
C GLY A 92 12.20 -14.42 -5.01
N TYR A 93 11.51 -15.56 -5.03
CA TYR A 93 10.15 -15.72 -4.50
C TYR A 93 10.18 -16.34 -3.10
N ARG A 94 9.39 -15.79 -2.17
CA ARG A 94 9.33 -16.18 -0.74
C ARG A 94 8.13 -17.07 -0.43
N PHE A 95 8.07 -17.60 0.80
CA PHE A 95 7.04 -18.53 1.31
C PHE A 95 5.60 -18.29 0.76
N GLU A 96 5.04 -17.09 0.92
CA GLU A 96 3.70 -16.71 0.41
C GLU A 96 3.55 -16.99 -1.11
N GLN A 97 4.54 -16.56 -1.90
CA GLN A 97 4.55 -16.67 -3.35
C GLN A 97 4.76 -18.12 -3.81
N LEU A 98 5.56 -18.88 -3.07
CA LEU A 98 5.79 -20.31 -3.29
C LEU A 98 4.54 -21.14 -2.91
N THR A 99 3.79 -20.72 -1.88
CA THR A 99 2.49 -21.33 -1.55
C THR A 99 1.47 -21.09 -2.66
N ASN A 100 1.40 -19.87 -3.20
CA ASN A 100 0.57 -19.58 -4.38
C ASN A 100 1.00 -20.41 -5.61
N ALA A 101 2.31 -20.65 -5.79
CA ALA A 101 2.78 -21.57 -6.82
C ALA A 101 2.27 -23.01 -6.59
N CYS A 102 2.32 -23.55 -5.37
CA CYS A 102 1.72 -24.86 -5.06
C CYS A 102 0.24 -24.92 -5.42
N THR A 103 -0.54 -23.86 -5.17
CA THR A 103 -1.96 -23.83 -5.54
C THR A 103 -2.17 -23.82 -7.05
N ILE A 104 -1.31 -23.15 -7.81
CA ILE A 104 -1.31 -23.20 -9.29
C ILE A 104 -0.98 -24.61 -9.79
N LEU A 105 0.02 -25.29 -9.21
CA LEU A 105 0.38 -26.66 -9.58
C LEU A 105 -0.77 -27.64 -9.31
N ALA A 106 -1.34 -27.59 -8.09
CA ALA A 106 -2.46 -28.43 -7.70
C ALA A 106 -3.67 -28.28 -8.64
N ALA A 107 -4.09 -27.04 -8.96
CA ALA A 107 -5.20 -26.81 -9.88
C ALA A 107 -4.93 -27.31 -11.31
N GLY A 108 -3.67 -27.32 -11.76
CA GLY A 108 -3.30 -27.85 -13.07
C GLY A 108 -3.33 -29.38 -13.10
N ARG A 109 -2.70 -30.02 -12.11
CA ARG A 109 -2.71 -31.46 -11.91
C ARG A 109 -4.14 -32.02 -11.79
N ASP A 110 -4.98 -31.37 -10.98
CA ASP A 110 -6.35 -31.82 -10.70
C ASP A 110 -7.29 -31.65 -11.93
N LEU A 111 -6.85 -30.90 -12.95
CA LEU A 111 -7.43 -30.82 -14.29
C LEU A 111 -6.72 -31.70 -15.35
N GLY A 112 -5.64 -32.40 -14.99
CA GLY A 112 -4.87 -33.27 -15.89
C GLY A 112 -3.83 -32.58 -16.78
N PHE A 113 -3.40 -31.35 -16.44
CA PHE A 113 -2.35 -30.62 -17.17
C PHE A 113 -0.95 -31.09 -16.75
N ASP A 114 -0.02 -31.19 -17.71
CA ASP A 114 1.33 -31.67 -17.47
C ASP A 114 2.23 -30.64 -16.75
N ALA A 115 3.42 -31.06 -16.32
CA ALA A 115 4.37 -30.21 -15.62
C ALA A 115 4.84 -28.99 -16.44
N ARG A 116 4.78 -29.03 -17.77
CA ARG A 116 5.15 -27.91 -18.65
C ARG A 116 4.03 -26.87 -18.69
N ASP A 117 2.79 -27.30 -18.88
CA ASP A 117 1.60 -26.46 -18.78
C ASP A 117 1.48 -25.82 -17.39
N GLN A 118 1.74 -26.60 -16.33
CA GLN A 118 1.79 -26.10 -14.96
C GLN A 118 2.90 -25.05 -14.76
N THR A 119 4.09 -25.27 -15.33
CA THR A 119 5.18 -24.27 -15.29
C THR A 119 4.84 -23.01 -16.10
N ILE A 120 4.09 -23.13 -17.20
CA ILE A 120 3.57 -21.97 -17.97
C ILE A 120 2.58 -21.16 -17.11
N ALA A 121 1.72 -21.80 -16.32
CA ALA A 121 0.82 -21.10 -15.40
C ALA A 121 1.59 -20.35 -14.29
N VAL A 122 2.59 -20.99 -13.68
CA VAL A 122 3.48 -20.33 -12.69
C VAL A 122 4.24 -19.16 -13.33
N MET A 123 4.80 -19.33 -14.52
CA MET A 123 5.47 -18.26 -15.29
C MET A 123 4.51 -17.10 -15.59
N THR A 124 3.25 -17.38 -15.90
CA THR A 124 2.23 -16.36 -16.17
C THR A 124 1.95 -15.55 -14.91
N ALA A 125 1.62 -16.19 -13.79
CA ALA A 125 1.36 -15.50 -12.52
C ALA A 125 2.61 -14.79 -11.95
N MET A 126 3.82 -15.24 -12.28
CA MET A 126 5.06 -14.48 -12.03
C MET A 126 5.12 -13.17 -12.83
N GLY A 127 4.60 -13.15 -14.05
CA GLY A 127 4.45 -11.95 -14.88
C GLY A 127 3.40 -10.97 -14.35
N GLU A 128 2.17 -11.47 -14.18
CA GLU A 128 0.99 -10.67 -13.82
C GLU A 128 1.07 -10.08 -12.41
N SER A 129 1.51 -10.86 -11.42
CA SER A 129 1.41 -10.48 -10.00
C SER A 129 2.68 -10.74 -9.18
N SER A 130 3.73 -11.27 -9.80
CA SER A 130 4.87 -11.87 -9.07
C SER A 130 4.43 -12.95 -8.07
N LEU A 131 3.43 -13.78 -8.43
CA LEU A 131 2.82 -14.81 -7.59
C LEU A 131 2.17 -14.26 -6.30
N ARG A 132 1.52 -13.09 -6.38
CA ARG A 132 0.80 -12.46 -5.26
C ARG A 132 -0.68 -12.35 -5.57
N ASN A 133 -1.53 -12.74 -4.63
CA ASN A 133 -2.98 -12.68 -4.82
C ASN A 133 -3.50 -11.26 -4.48
N ILE A 134 -3.19 -10.28 -5.34
CA ILE A 134 -3.52 -8.85 -5.13
C ILE A 134 -4.97 -8.54 -5.55
N ASP A 135 -5.64 -7.63 -4.84
CA ASP A 135 -7.07 -7.35 -5.02
C ASP A 135 -7.39 -6.01 -5.71
N TYR A 136 -6.37 -5.46 -6.36
CA TYR A 136 -6.33 -4.24 -7.18
C TYR A 136 -5.55 -4.49 -8.48
N GLY A 137 -5.68 -3.58 -9.46
CA GLY A 137 -4.95 -3.64 -10.72
C GLY A 137 -4.54 -2.27 -11.29
N ASP A 138 -4.47 -2.16 -12.61
CA ASP A 138 -3.99 -0.95 -13.29
C ASP A 138 -4.91 0.27 -13.08
N TRP A 139 -6.22 0.08 -12.89
CA TRP A 139 -7.15 1.18 -12.60
C TRP A 139 -6.84 1.84 -11.26
N GLU A 140 -6.70 1.08 -10.18
CA GLU A 140 -6.41 1.61 -8.84
C GLU A 140 -5.03 2.27 -8.74
N THR A 141 -4.06 1.78 -9.52
CA THR A 141 -2.65 2.19 -9.42
C THR A 141 -2.24 3.29 -10.41
N SER A 142 -2.83 3.30 -11.61
CA SER A 142 -2.43 4.19 -12.71
C SER A 142 -3.60 4.75 -13.54
N GLY A 143 -4.84 4.33 -13.27
CA GLY A 143 -6.04 4.84 -13.93
C GLY A 143 -6.29 4.29 -15.34
N VAL A 144 -5.66 3.16 -15.71
CA VAL A 144 -5.84 2.56 -17.04
C VAL A 144 -7.27 2.07 -17.25
N THR A 145 -7.86 2.49 -18.37
CA THR A 145 -9.17 2.06 -18.86
C THR A 145 -9.05 0.99 -19.92
N ASN A 146 -10.10 0.18 -20.05
CA ASN A 146 -10.33 -0.67 -21.22
C ASN A 146 -10.54 0.20 -22.49
N PRO A 147 -10.47 -0.38 -23.71
CA PRO A 147 -10.63 0.38 -24.97
C PRO A 147 -11.98 1.08 -25.17
N ASP A 148 -13.02 0.71 -24.42
CA ASP A 148 -14.34 1.34 -24.40
C ASP A 148 -14.45 2.51 -23.40
N GLY A 149 -13.38 2.79 -22.64
CA GLY A 149 -13.34 3.78 -21.57
C GLY A 149 -13.86 3.29 -20.21
N SER A 150 -14.25 2.02 -20.08
CA SER A 150 -14.56 1.41 -18.78
C SER A 150 -13.30 1.22 -17.95
N ARG A 151 -13.45 1.06 -16.63
CA ARG A 151 -12.32 0.78 -15.73
C ARG A 151 -11.75 -0.61 -16.01
N THR A 152 -10.44 -0.78 -15.98
CA THR A 152 -9.88 -2.13 -15.81
C THR A 152 -10.30 -2.69 -14.44
N THR A 153 -10.46 -4.01 -14.36
CA THR A 153 -10.96 -4.74 -13.18
C THR A 153 -10.04 -5.90 -12.78
N SER A 154 -8.81 -5.89 -13.30
CA SER A 154 -7.77 -6.91 -13.15
C SER A 154 -7.42 -7.16 -11.68
N ILE A 155 -7.57 -8.40 -11.21
CA ILE A 155 -7.21 -8.83 -9.85
C ILE A 155 -6.69 -10.28 -9.83
N GLY A 156 -6.16 -10.68 -8.68
CA GLY A 156 -5.70 -12.04 -8.39
C GLY A 156 -4.35 -12.37 -9.00
N LEU A 157 -3.93 -13.63 -8.83
CA LEU A 157 -2.64 -14.15 -9.29
C LEU A 157 -2.35 -13.92 -10.78
N PHE A 158 -3.39 -13.91 -11.61
CA PHE A 158 -3.33 -13.82 -13.07
C PHE A 158 -3.86 -12.47 -13.61
N GLN A 159 -4.08 -11.47 -12.75
CA GLN A 159 -4.63 -10.15 -13.13
C GLN A 159 -5.87 -10.25 -14.05
N GLN A 160 -6.74 -11.19 -13.75
CA GLN A 160 -7.92 -11.51 -14.55
C GLN A 160 -8.95 -10.39 -14.41
N GLN A 161 -9.51 -9.93 -15.54
CA GLN A 161 -10.66 -9.02 -15.60
C GLN A 161 -11.97 -9.74 -15.28
N ASP A 162 -13.04 -8.99 -15.00
CA ASP A 162 -14.39 -9.51 -14.73
C ASP A 162 -14.96 -10.44 -15.82
N SER A 163 -14.54 -10.28 -17.08
CA SER A 163 -14.81 -11.19 -18.19
C SER A 163 -14.32 -12.63 -17.98
N TRP A 164 -13.44 -12.88 -17.00
CA TRP A 164 -12.99 -14.21 -16.59
C TRP A 164 -13.81 -14.82 -15.44
N GLY A 165 -14.62 -14.03 -14.72
CA GLY A 165 -15.44 -14.53 -13.61
C GLY A 165 -15.74 -13.49 -12.52
N THR A 166 -16.46 -13.92 -11.47
CA THR A 166 -16.81 -13.06 -10.33
C THR A 166 -15.56 -12.59 -9.58
N ARG A 167 -15.69 -11.55 -8.73
CA ARG A 167 -14.54 -11.03 -7.95
C ARG A 167 -13.97 -12.11 -7.04
N GLU A 168 -14.85 -12.93 -6.47
CA GLU A 168 -14.53 -14.02 -5.54
C GLU A 168 -13.78 -15.14 -6.29
N ALA A 169 -14.25 -15.55 -7.46
CA ALA A 169 -13.62 -16.58 -8.28
C ALA A 169 -12.21 -16.19 -8.76
N ARG A 170 -11.96 -14.89 -8.99
CA ARG A 170 -10.65 -14.35 -9.40
C ARG A 170 -9.72 -14.07 -8.22
N LEU A 171 -10.24 -13.99 -7.00
CA LEU A 171 -9.47 -13.83 -5.76
C LEU A 171 -9.29 -15.13 -4.97
N ASP A 172 -9.93 -16.23 -5.35
CA ASP A 172 -9.53 -17.56 -4.89
C ASP A 172 -8.39 -18.10 -5.78
N PRO A 173 -7.18 -18.32 -5.25
CA PRO A 173 -6.01 -18.74 -6.03
C PRO A 173 -6.22 -20.02 -6.86
N TYR A 174 -6.96 -20.99 -6.32
CA TYR A 174 -7.23 -22.28 -6.97
C TYR A 174 -8.24 -22.12 -8.11
N THR A 175 -9.31 -21.34 -7.89
CA THR A 175 -10.33 -21.05 -8.91
C THR A 175 -9.76 -20.19 -10.02
N ALA A 176 -8.98 -19.14 -9.72
CA ALA A 176 -8.33 -18.30 -10.72
C ALA A 176 -7.38 -19.11 -11.62
N ALA A 177 -6.61 -20.04 -11.04
CA ALA A 177 -5.79 -20.99 -11.78
C ALA A 177 -6.65 -21.98 -12.61
N THR A 178 -7.73 -22.52 -12.03
CA THR A 178 -8.68 -23.42 -12.71
C THR A 178 -9.28 -22.77 -13.97
N VAL A 179 -9.64 -21.49 -13.91
CA VAL A 179 -10.12 -20.74 -15.09
C VAL A 179 -8.98 -20.49 -16.08
N PHE A 180 -7.78 -20.15 -15.62
CA PHE A 180 -6.59 -19.97 -16.47
C PHE A 180 -6.25 -21.23 -17.29
N TYR A 181 -6.20 -22.41 -16.68
CA TYR A 181 -5.94 -23.66 -17.39
C TYR A 181 -7.03 -24.00 -18.42
N ARG A 182 -8.31 -23.76 -18.10
CA ARG A 182 -9.42 -23.94 -19.05
C ARG A 182 -9.26 -23.03 -20.27
N ALA A 183 -8.96 -21.75 -20.04
CA ALA A 183 -8.65 -20.81 -21.12
C ALA A 183 -7.40 -21.22 -21.93
N MET A 184 -6.38 -21.81 -21.30
CA MET A 184 -5.19 -22.31 -21.99
C MET A 184 -5.54 -23.46 -22.95
N ALA A 185 -6.33 -24.44 -22.51
CA ALA A 185 -6.73 -25.55 -23.36
C ALA A 185 -7.69 -25.13 -24.49
N GLU A 186 -8.56 -24.16 -24.24
CA GLU A 186 -9.49 -23.61 -25.25
C GLU A 186 -8.77 -22.75 -26.29
N ARG A 187 -7.91 -21.82 -25.86
CA ARG A 187 -7.26 -20.81 -26.72
C ARG A 187 -5.96 -21.30 -27.34
N VAL A 188 -5.35 -22.35 -26.78
CA VAL A 188 -4.04 -22.88 -27.21
C VAL A 188 -4.08 -24.42 -27.30
N PRO A 189 -4.92 -25.02 -28.17
CA PRO A 189 -4.98 -26.47 -28.35
C PRO A 189 -3.66 -27.06 -28.89
N ASP A 190 -2.81 -26.23 -29.51
CA ASP A 190 -1.49 -26.58 -30.04
C ASP A 190 -0.33 -26.41 -29.03
N ARG A 191 -0.62 -26.01 -27.78
CA ARG A 191 0.36 -25.54 -26.78
C ARG A 191 1.59 -26.42 -26.54
N ALA A 192 1.50 -27.73 -26.74
CA ALA A 192 2.64 -28.65 -26.59
C ALA A 192 3.78 -28.36 -27.59
N ALA A 193 3.46 -27.78 -28.76
CA ALA A 193 4.42 -27.41 -29.80
C ALA A 193 4.68 -25.88 -29.87
N VAL A 194 4.18 -25.10 -28.91
CA VAL A 194 4.24 -23.63 -28.89
C VAL A 194 5.10 -23.16 -27.73
N GLU A 195 5.99 -22.19 -27.96
CA GLU A 195 6.88 -21.65 -26.92
C GLU A 195 6.14 -21.16 -25.67
N PRO A 196 6.66 -21.38 -24.45
CA PRO A 196 5.98 -21.05 -23.19
C PRO A 196 5.39 -19.63 -23.13
N THR A 197 6.16 -18.61 -23.53
CA THR A 197 5.70 -17.21 -23.55
C THR A 197 4.53 -16.98 -24.52
N LEU A 198 4.49 -17.72 -25.63
CA LEU A 198 3.42 -17.63 -26.62
C LEU A 198 2.15 -18.35 -26.14
N VAL A 199 2.26 -19.45 -25.39
CA VAL A 199 1.12 -20.10 -24.72
C VAL A 199 0.50 -19.15 -23.70
N ALA A 200 1.32 -18.53 -22.83
CA ALA A 200 0.86 -17.56 -21.85
C ALA A 200 0.22 -16.32 -22.51
N HIS A 201 0.86 -15.74 -23.53
CA HIS A 201 0.33 -14.60 -24.31
C HIS A 201 -1.01 -14.92 -24.99
N ARG A 202 -1.14 -16.06 -25.67
CA ARG A 202 -2.42 -16.48 -26.29
C ARG A 202 -3.51 -16.79 -25.25
N THR A 203 -3.12 -17.24 -24.05
CA THR A 203 -4.06 -17.51 -22.96
C THR A 203 -4.59 -16.22 -22.36
N GLN A 204 -3.72 -15.29 -21.97
CA GLN A 204 -4.08 -14.01 -21.33
C GLN A 204 -4.61 -12.95 -22.30
N ILE A 205 -4.17 -12.99 -23.56
CA ILE A 205 -4.46 -12.00 -24.62
C ILE A 205 -3.90 -10.60 -24.25
N ASN A 206 -2.58 -10.53 -24.04
CA ASN A 206 -1.87 -9.27 -23.78
C ASN A 206 -1.28 -8.66 -25.07
N SER A 207 -0.56 -7.54 -24.95
CA SER A 207 0.02 -6.79 -26.08
C SER A 207 1.45 -7.18 -26.50
N ASP A 208 2.16 -8.00 -25.72
CA ASP A 208 3.56 -8.39 -26.00
C ASP A 208 3.74 -9.92 -25.91
N PRO A 209 3.98 -10.61 -27.04
CA PRO A 209 4.16 -12.07 -27.05
C PRO A 209 5.37 -12.56 -26.26
N ASN A 210 6.35 -11.69 -25.96
CA ASN A 210 7.55 -12.03 -25.21
C ASN A 210 7.50 -11.62 -23.73
N HIS A 211 6.37 -11.04 -23.27
CA HIS A 211 6.23 -10.50 -21.90
C HIS A 211 6.67 -11.49 -20.82
N TYR A 212 6.28 -12.77 -20.96
CA TYR A 212 6.50 -13.80 -19.96
C TYR A 212 7.87 -14.49 -20.09
N ALA A 213 8.58 -14.35 -21.21
CA ALA A 213 9.83 -15.05 -21.48
C ALA A 213 10.88 -14.84 -20.37
N ARG A 214 10.97 -13.61 -19.83
CA ARG A 214 11.88 -13.22 -18.73
C ARG A 214 11.58 -13.89 -17.36
N TYR A 215 10.55 -14.73 -17.28
CA TYR A 215 10.17 -15.47 -16.07
C TYR A 215 10.35 -16.99 -16.21
N TRP A 216 10.57 -17.53 -17.42
CA TRP A 216 10.57 -18.99 -17.65
C TRP A 216 11.57 -19.74 -16.76
N ASP A 217 12.86 -19.37 -16.79
CA ASP A 217 13.91 -20.03 -16.00
C ASP A 217 13.64 -19.96 -14.48
N ARG A 218 12.98 -18.87 -14.04
CA ARG A 218 12.59 -18.68 -12.63
C ARG A 218 11.37 -19.50 -12.27
N ALA A 219 10.42 -19.68 -13.19
CA ALA A 219 9.28 -20.57 -13.02
C ALA A 219 9.74 -22.04 -12.95
N VAL A 220 10.59 -22.48 -13.89
CA VAL A 220 11.23 -23.81 -13.88
C VAL A 220 11.93 -24.05 -12.54
N ARG A 221 12.78 -23.10 -12.09
CA ARG A 221 13.49 -23.21 -10.81
C ARG A 221 12.56 -23.26 -9.60
N VAL A 222 11.51 -22.45 -9.56
CA VAL A 222 10.50 -22.47 -8.49
C VAL A 222 9.76 -23.80 -8.48
N VAL A 223 9.22 -24.25 -9.61
CA VAL A 223 8.47 -25.52 -9.71
C VAL A 223 9.36 -26.69 -9.28
N ALA A 224 10.59 -26.77 -9.79
CA ALA A 224 11.53 -27.83 -9.44
C ALA A 224 11.83 -27.85 -7.93
N ALA A 225 12.09 -26.70 -7.30
CA ALA A 225 12.35 -26.64 -5.87
C ALA A 225 11.14 -27.02 -5.00
N VAL A 226 9.94 -26.51 -5.30
CA VAL A 226 8.75 -26.79 -4.47
C VAL A 226 8.23 -28.23 -4.64
N THR A 227 8.54 -28.91 -5.75
CA THR A 227 8.24 -30.34 -5.95
C THR A 227 9.33 -31.28 -5.43
N GLY A 228 10.42 -30.76 -4.86
CA GLY A 228 11.47 -31.55 -4.19
C GLY A 228 12.70 -31.86 -5.04
N TYR A 229 12.84 -31.24 -6.22
CA TYR A 229 13.97 -31.37 -7.14
C TYR A 229 14.70 -30.03 -7.36
N PRO A 230 15.24 -29.38 -6.30
CA PRO A 230 15.88 -28.07 -6.41
C PRO A 230 17.07 -28.05 -7.38
N LEU A 231 17.29 -26.91 -8.02
CA LEU A 231 18.46 -26.70 -8.87
C LEU A 231 19.67 -26.29 -8.03
N GLU A 232 20.86 -26.36 -8.62
CA GLU A 232 22.10 -25.99 -7.94
C GLU A 232 22.03 -24.55 -7.39
N GLY A 233 22.42 -24.41 -6.12
CA GLY A 233 22.39 -23.16 -5.36
C GLY A 233 21.05 -22.84 -4.66
N ASP A 234 19.95 -23.55 -4.92
CA ASP A 234 18.69 -23.32 -4.22
C ASP A 234 18.71 -23.91 -2.79
N ARG A 235 18.07 -23.21 -1.85
CA ARG A 235 17.83 -23.71 -0.49
C ARG A 235 16.34 -23.92 -0.28
N ILE A 236 15.95 -25.17 0.02
CA ILE A 236 14.55 -25.58 0.23
C ILE A 236 14.15 -25.66 1.70
N ASP A 237 15.09 -25.47 2.63
CA ASP A 237 14.80 -25.44 4.07
C ASP A 237 13.81 -24.32 4.40
N GLY A 238 12.59 -24.69 4.81
CA GLY A 238 11.54 -23.74 5.17
C GLY A 238 10.75 -23.15 4.00
N ILE A 239 10.87 -23.67 2.77
CA ILE A 239 9.92 -23.36 1.69
C ILE A 239 8.70 -24.30 1.77
N PRO A 240 7.51 -23.93 1.25
CA PRO A 240 6.41 -24.88 1.12
C PRO A 240 6.74 -25.94 0.06
N HIS A 241 6.44 -27.20 0.39
CA HIS A 241 6.52 -28.32 -0.53
C HIS A 241 5.13 -28.65 -1.09
N CYS A 242 5.01 -28.88 -2.39
CA CYS A 242 3.75 -29.24 -3.05
C CYS A 242 3.68 -30.78 -3.22
N PRO A 243 2.93 -31.52 -2.38
CA PRO A 243 2.92 -32.98 -2.45
C PRO A 243 2.20 -33.48 -3.70
N GLY A 244 2.91 -34.30 -4.49
CA GLY A 244 2.36 -35.02 -5.64
C GLY A 244 1.89 -34.11 -6.77
N ALA A 245 2.72 -33.14 -7.16
CA ALA A 245 2.62 -32.45 -8.45
C ALA A 245 3.48 -33.15 -9.52
#